data_AF-L0J731-F1
#
_entry.id   AF-L0J731-F1
#
_cell.length_a   1.000
_cell.length_b   1.000
_cell.length_c   1.000
_cell.angle_alpha   90.00
_cell.angle_beta   90.00
_cell.angle_gamma   90.00
#
_symmetry.space_group_name_H-M   'P 1'
#
loop_
_entity.id
_entity.type
_entity.pdbx_description
1 polymer ?
#
loop_
_entity_poly.entity_id
_entity_poly.type
_entity_poly.pdbx_seq_one_letter_code
_entity_poly.pdbx_strand_id
1 'polypeptide(L)' 'MTNLEINASTTGYDDAEAIATMLELAATAVREAGGDPVDITDQTTTVSHDAHPQQVYWSMHFGG' A
#
# COMPACT_ATOMS: atom_id res chain seq x y z
N MET A 1 -10.88 -5.12 -19.12
CA MET A 1 -11.35 -5.38 -17.75
C MET A 1 -10.29 -4.79 -16.85
N THR A 2 -10.66 -3.88 -15.96
CA THR A 2 -9.71 -3.23 -15.05
C THR A 2 -9.60 -4.09 -13.80
N ASN A 3 -8.42 -4.66 -13.54
CA ASN A 3 -8.16 -5.44 -12.34
C ASN A 3 -7.42 -4.58 -11.31
N LEU A 4 -7.66 -4.86 -10.03
CA LEU A 4 -6.92 -4.30 -8.90
C LEU A 4 -6.28 -5.45 -8.14
N GLU A 5 -4.96 -5.48 -8.12
CA GLU A 5 -4.16 -6.42 -7.35
C GLU A 5 -3.28 -5.64 -6.38
N ILE A 6 -3.38 -5.98 -5.09
CA ILE A 6 -2.57 -5.37 -4.04
C ILE A 6 -1.95 -6.52 -3.24
N ASN A 7 -0.63 -6.50 -3.10
CA ASN A 7 0.10 -7.40 -2.21
C ASN A 7 0.74 -6.57 -1.11
N ALA A 8 0.58 -6.97 0.14
CA ALA A 8 1.26 -6.33 1.25
C ALA A 8 1.67 -7.33 2.32
N SER A 9 2.80 -7.05 2.96
CA SER A 9 3.32 -7.78 4.11
C SER A 9 3.89 -6.82 5.14
N THR A 10 3.73 -7.17 6.41
CA THR A 10 4.13 -6.37 7.57
C THR A 10 5.14 -7.14 8.40
N THR A 11 5.92 -6.41 9.20
CA THR A 11 6.97 -6.96 10.07
C THR A 11 6.74 -6.67 11.55
N GLY A 12 5.61 -6.06 11.89
CA GLY A 12 5.36 -5.42 13.19
C GLY A 12 4.37 -6.13 14.10
N TYR A 13 4.05 -5.47 15.21
CA TYR A 13 3.16 -5.97 16.27
C TYR A 13 1.69 -5.58 16.06
N ASP A 14 1.44 -4.52 15.27
CA ASP A 14 0.11 -3.99 14.98
C ASP A 14 -0.13 -3.96 13.47
N ASP A 15 -0.47 -5.12 12.92
CA ASP A 15 -0.68 -5.29 11.49
C ASP A 15 -1.89 -4.50 10.96
N ALA A 16 -2.87 -4.19 11.82
CA ALA A 16 -4.11 -3.56 11.39
C ALA A 16 -3.88 -2.10 10.95
N GLU A 17 -3.14 -1.32 11.73
CA GLU A 17 -2.84 0.08 11.38
C GLU A 17 -1.89 0.16 10.17
N ALA A 18 -0.92 -0.74 10.08
CA ALA A 18 -0.02 -0.83 8.93
C ALA A 18 -0.78 -1.13 7.63
N ILE A 19 -1.73 -2.07 7.66
CA ILE A 19 -2.57 -2.39 6.50
C ILE A 19 -3.50 -1.21 6.17
N ALA A 20 -4.08 -0.55 7.18
CA ALA A 20 -4.94 0.62 6.96
C ALA A 20 -4.17 1.75 6.26
N THR A 21 -2.95 2.05 6.73
CA THR A 21 -2.06 3.05 6.12
C THR A 21 -1.73 2.68 4.68
N MET A 22 -1.43 1.40 4.40
CA MET A 22 -1.17 0.93 3.04
C MET A 22 -2.39 1.14 2.13
N LEU A 23 -3.58 0.80 2.59
CA LEU A 23 -4.81 0.99 1.82
C LEU A 23 -5.07 2.47 1.49
N GLU A 24 -4.75 3.38 2.41
CA GLU A 24 -4.83 4.82 2.16
C GLU A 24 -3.83 5.28 1.09
N LEU A 25 -2.61 4.76 1.11
CA LEU A 25 -1.59 5.05 0.09
C LEU A 25 -1.99 4.52 -1.29
N ALA A 26 -2.44 3.27 -1.36
CA ALA A 26 -2.96 2.66 -2.59
C ALA A 26 -4.14 3.47 -3.16
N ALA A 27 -5.09 3.86 -2.30
CA ALA A 27 -6.22 4.68 -2.72
C ALA A 27 -5.79 6.08 -3.21
N THR A 28 -4.75 6.65 -2.60
CA THR A 28 -4.19 7.94 -3.03
C THR A 28 -3.55 7.81 -4.42
N ALA A 29 -2.74 6.79 -4.65
CA ALA A 29 -2.10 6.54 -5.95
C ALA A 29 -3.14 6.38 -7.08
N VAL A 30 -4.23 5.65 -6.84
CA VAL A 30 -5.33 5.52 -7.84
C VAL A 30 -6.00 6.85 -8.13
N ARG A 31 -6.23 7.67 -7.11
CA ARG A 31 -6.86 8.99 -7.30
C ARG A 31 -5.95 9.95 -8.07
N GLU A 32 -4.66 9.95 -7.76
CA GLU A 32 -3.66 10.78 -8.44
C GLU A 32 -3.47 10.39 -9.91
N ALA A 33 -3.58 9.09 -10.23
CA ALA A 33 -3.51 8.61 -11.60
C ALA A 33 -4.69 9.04 -12.48
N GLY A 34 -5.79 9.54 -11.91
CA GLY A 34 -6.87 10.16 -12.69
C GLY A 34 -7.56 9.23 -13.69
N GLY A 35 -7.45 7.91 -13.52
CA GLY A 35 -7.97 6.90 -14.45
C GLY A 35 -6.91 6.22 -15.32
N ASP A 36 -5.66 6.66 -15.25
CA ASP A 36 -4.54 5.96 -15.86
C ASP A 36 -4.16 4.70 -15.07
N PRO A 37 -3.56 3.68 -15.72
CA PRO A 37 -3.01 2.52 -15.03
C PRO A 37 -1.93 2.92 -14.01
N VAL A 38 -1.92 2.22 -12.87
CA VAL A 38 -0.93 2.36 -11.81
C VAL A 38 -0.19 1.05 -11.67
N ASP A 39 1.14 1.13 -11.78
CA ASP A 39 2.04 0.01 -11.55
C ASP A 39 3.10 0.42 -10.52
N ILE A 40 2.98 -0.15 -9.32
CA ILE A 40 3.81 0.14 -8.16
C ILE A 40 4.41 -1.17 -7.68
N THR A 41 5.73 -1.28 -7.78
CA THR A 41 6.47 -2.47 -7.37
C THR A 41 7.43 -2.17 -6.21
N ASP A 42 7.63 -3.16 -5.35
CA ASP A 42 8.65 -3.19 -4.30
C ASP A 42 8.69 -1.95 -3.40
N GLN A 43 7.53 -1.40 -3.04
CA GLN A 43 7.48 -0.26 -2.15
C GLN A 43 7.67 -0.69 -0.70
N THR A 44 8.35 0.16 0.06
CA THR A 44 8.49 0.02 1.50
C THR A 44 8.03 1.30 2.17
N THR A 45 7.06 1.18 3.08
CA THR A 45 6.56 2.30 3.88
C THR A 45 6.78 2.01 5.35
N THR A 46 7.33 2.98 6.08
CA THR A 46 7.45 2.91 7.53
C THR A 46 6.20 3.49 8.18
N VAL A 47 5.51 2.70 8.98
CA VAL A 47 4.37 3.13 9.79
C VAL A 47 4.83 3.21 11.24
N SER A 48 4.68 4.36 11.87
CA SER A 48 5.10 4.58 13.25
C SER A 48 3.88 4.58 14.18
N HIS A 49 3.73 3.53 15.00
CA HIS A 49 2.71 3.47 16.05
C HIS A 49 3.35 3.53 17.43
N ASP A 50 2.99 4.52 18.24
CA ASP A 50 3.23 4.58 19.70
C ASP A 50 4.63 4.14 20.21
N ALA A 51 5.69 4.37 19.39
CA ALA A 51 7.12 4.04 19.59
C ALA A 51 7.69 2.75 18.95
N HIS A 52 6.91 1.98 18.19
CA HIS A 52 7.38 0.81 17.44
C HIS A 52 7.20 1.02 15.93
N PRO A 53 8.21 1.58 15.23
CA PRO A 53 8.13 1.68 13.78
C PRO A 53 8.11 0.28 13.16
N GLN A 54 7.21 0.07 12.21
CA GLN A 54 7.10 -1.15 11.43
C GLN A 54 7.23 -0.86 9.94
N GLN A 55 7.79 -1.83 9.20
CA GLN A 55 7.87 -1.74 7.75
C GLN A 55 6.73 -2.52 7.11
N VAL A 56 6.11 -1.88 6.12
CA VAL A 56 5.11 -2.46 5.23
C VAL A 56 5.72 -2.55 3.85
N TYR A 57 5.90 -3.77 3.35
CA TYR A 57 6.30 -4.03 1.97
C TYR A 57 5.04 -4.22 1.14
N TRP A 58 4.91 -3.48 0.06
CA TRP A 58 3.70 -3.55 -0.75
C TRP A 58 3.96 -3.33 -2.24
N SER A 59 3.08 -3.91 -3.05
CA SER A 59 2.98 -3.68 -4.48
C SER A 59 1.52 -3.53 -4.88
N MET A 60 1.30 -2.84 -5.98
CA MET A 60 -0.02 -2.57 -6.50
C MET A 60 0.00 -2.53 -8.02
N HIS A 61 -0.93 -3.26 -8.63
CA HIS A 61 -1.23 -3.18 -10.04
C HIS A 61 -2.70 -2.83 -10.20
N PHE A 62 -2.96 -1.70 -10.88
CA PHE A 62 -4.31 -1.25 -11.21
C PHE A 62 -4.36 -0.84 -12.68
N GLY A 63 -5.29 -1.41 -13.43
CA GLY A 63 -5.34 -1.21 -14.89
C GLY A 63 -4.87 -2.43 -15.66
N GLY A 64 -5.23 -2.48 -16.95
CA GLY A 64 -4.95 -3.60 -17.85
C GLY A 64 -4.89 -3.15 -19.30
#